data_AF-A0A8H5CP68-F1
#
_entry.id   AF-A0A8H5CP68-F1
#
_cell.length_a   1.000
_cell.length_b   1.000
_cell.length_c   1.000
_cell.angle_alpha   90.00
_cell.angle_beta   90.00
_cell.angle_gamma   90.00
#
_symmetry.space_group_name_H-M   'P 1'
#
loop_
_entity.id
_entity.type
_entity.pdbx_description
1 polymer ?
#
loop_
_entity_poly.entity_id
_entity_poly.type
_entity_poly.pdbx_seq_one_letter_code
_entity_poly.pdbx_strand_id
1 'polypeptide(L)'
;MNNYEASRFLITHAPALVSTSAFHCSATPSAVNFLIAGLKSAEWSTQRECLNGLIRLFRLNAEDDIRALPPNPLANAQKRLPDHLIDILGSYGMFRTETFMMSTTTRDFQGALMQVLRDQDLYRFGVTLAELITRTEFSIADGSFAAEDPRTGKVDDNFDTGLPFKTYREALPLCAQILRRKAGSGDIVSDYGREVAKIAQKGSECNPHLVYLQYARSMLADLAVGLRAAKKGLMCKTTWSVLVVSPPLYTLLF
;
A
#
# COMPACT_ATOMS: atom_id res chain seq x y z
N MET A 1 52.38 -16.33 18.00
CA MET A 1 50.97 -15.99 17.74
C MET A 1 50.58 -16.64 16.43
N ASN A 2 49.74 -17.68 16.46
CA ASN A 2 49.30 -18.36 15.24
C ASN A 2 48.22 -17.49 14.58
N ASN A 3 48.52 -16.95 13.39
CA ASN A 3 47.51 -16.35 12.53
C ASN A 3 46.63 -17.48 12.00
N TYR A 4 45.49 -17.70 12.63
CA TYR A 4 44.45 -18.55 12.07
C TYR A 4 43.73 -17.75 10.98
N GLU A 5 44.27 -17.76 9.77
CA GLU A 5 43.54 -17.24 8.62
C GLU A 5 42.35 -18.16 8.35
N ALA A 6 41.16 -17.64 8.58
CA ALA A 6 39.95 -18.32 8.14
C ALA A 6 40.04 -18.48 6.62
N SER A 7 39.91 -19.73 6.15
CA SER A 7 39.94 -20.01 4.71
C SER A 7 38.93 -19.11 4.01
N ARG A 8 39.33 -18.52 2.87
CA ARG A 8 38.44 -17.75 2.00
C ARG A 8 37.14 -18.50 1.71
N PHE A 9 37.23 -19.84 1.59
CA PHE A 9 36.06 -20.70 1.46
C PHE A 9 35.07 -20.52 2.62
N LEU A 10 35.54 -20.55 3.87
CA LEU A 10 34.69 -20.39 5.06
C LEU A 10 34.10 -18.98 5.12
N ILE A 11 34.89 -17.95 4.81
CA ILE A 11 34.42 -16.56 4.78
C ILE A 11 33.32 -16.37 3.74
N THR A 12 33.43 -17.00 2.56
CA THR A 12 32.43 -16.89 1.50
C THR A 12 31.16 -17.72 1.78
N HIS A 13 31.28 -18.88 2.42
CA HIS A 13 30.15 -19.80 2.62
C HIS A 13 29.40 -19.61 3.95
N ALA A 14 30.06 -19.07 4.98
CA ALA A 14 29.42 -18.82 6.27
C ALA A 14 28.21 -17.86 6.17
N PRO A 15 28.27 -16.73 5.44
CA PRO A 15 27.10 -15.87 5.22
C PRO A 15 25.93 -16.61 4.57
N ALA A 16 26.21 -17.46 3.57
CA ALA A 16 25.18 -18.24 2.90
C ALA A 16 24.52 -19.23 3.86
N LEU A 17 25.31 -19.96 4.67
CA LEU A 17 24.79 -20.90 5.67
C LEU A 17 23.94 -20.18 6.74
N VAL A 18 24.42 -19.07 7.27
CA VAL A 18 23.65 -18.29 8.26
C VAL A 18 22.37 -17.74 7.63
N SER A 19 22.44 -17.23 6.39
CA SER A 19 21.30 -16.69 5.64
C SER A 19 20.24 -17.74 5.28
N THR A 20 20.62 -19.00 5.03
CA THR A 20 19.65 -20.08 4.79
C THR A 20 19.09 -20.65 6.10
N SER A 21 19.91 -20.74 7.15
CA SER A 21 19.44 -21.17 8.48
C SER A 21 18.39 -20.22 9.07
N ALA A 22 18.37 -18.96 8.63
CA ALA A 22 17.38 -17.96 8.99
C ALA A 22 15.92 -18.36 8.69
N PHE A 23 15.69 -19.35 7.81
CA PHE A 23 14.36 -19.90 7.55
C PHE A 23 13.85 -20.88 8.62
N HIS A 24 14.74 -21.38 9.47
CA HIS A 24 14.43 -22.48 10.39
C HIS A 24 14.76 -22.17 11.85
N CYS A 25 15.57 -21.13 12.09
CA CYS A 25 16.07 -20.80 13.41
C CYS A 25 15.65 -19.38 13.82
N SER A 26 15.33 -19.21 15.10
CA SER A 26 15.13 -17.89 15.71
C SER A 26 16.42 -17.07 15.69
N ALA A 27 16.30 -15.75 15.52
CA ALA A 27 17.43 -14.84 15.51
C ALA A 27 18.22 -14.88 16.83
N THR A 28 19.47 -15.36 16.78
CA THR A 28 20.40 -15.21 17.90
C THR A 28 21.18 -13.91 17.75
N PRO A 29 21.50 -13.20 18.86
CA PRO A 29 22.26 -11.94 18.78
C PRO A 29 23.58 -12.09 18.01
N SER A 30 24.26 -13.23 18.15
CA SER A 30 25.51 -13.51 17.44
C SER A 30 25.32 -13.63 15.92
N ALA A 31 24.26 -14.30 15.47
CA ALA A 31 23.95 -14.41 14.04
C ALA A 31 23.56 -13.05 13.44
N VAL A 32 22.76 -12.27 14.17
CA VAL A 32 22.39 -10.90 13.76
C VAL A 32 23.62 -10.00 13.67
N ASN A 33 24.47 -10.00 14.68
CA ASN A 33 25.71 -9.22 14.69
C ASN A 33 26.68 -9.63 13.57
N PHE A 34 26.78 -10.94 13.29
CA PHE A 34 27.58 -11.46 12.19
C PHE A 34 27.07 -10.95 10.84
N LEU A 35 25.76 -11.03 10.58
CA LEU A 35 25.16 -10.52 9.35
C LEU A 35 25.32 -9.00 9.23
N ILE A 36 25.09 -8.24 10.31
CA ILE A 36 25.30 -6.78 10.33
C ILE A 36 26.76 -6.43 10.03
N ALA A 37 27.73 -7.17 10.59
CA ALA A 37 29.14 -6.97 10.29
C ALA A 37 29.45 -7.27 8.82
N GLY A 38 28.85 -8.33 8.25
CA GLY A 38 29.01 -8.69 6.85
C GLY A 38 28.46 -7.66 5.86
N LEU A 39 27.50 -6.81 6.26
CA LEU A 39 27.07 -5.65 5.47
C LEU A 39 28.19 -4.63 5.25
N LYS A 40 29.24 -4.63 6.07
CA LYS A 40 30.43 -3.76 5.93
C LYS A 40 31.56 -4.41 5.11
N SER A 41 31.38 -5.65 4.63
CA SER A 41 32.38 -6.33 3.80
C SER A 41 32.64 -5.53 2.51
N ALA A 42 33.89 -5.53 2.01
CA ALA A 42 34.20 -4.93 0.71
C ALA A 42 33.61 -5.74 -0.46
N GLU A 43 33.25 -7.01 -0.23
CA GLU A 43 32.73 -7.90 -1.25
C GLU A 43 31.20 -7.82 -1.35
N TRP A 44 30.70 -7.38 -2.51
CA TRP A 44 29.26 -7.21 -2.76
C TRP A 44 28.44 -8.51 -2.58
N SER A 45 29.00 -9.67 -2.93
CA SER A 45 28.37 -10.98 -2.74
C SER A 45 28.06 -11.25 -1.26
N THR A 46 29.02 -10.96 -0.38
CA THR A 46 28.91 -11.12 1.07
C THR A 46 27.88 -10.14 1.65
N GLN A 47 27.91 -8.87 1.23
CA GLN A 47 26.92 -7.87 1.65
C GLN A 47 25.50 -8.31 1.28
N ARG A 48 25.30 -8.76 0.03
CA ARG A 48 24.00 -9.24 -0.46
C ARG A 48 23.49 -10.41 0.37
N GLU A 49 24.33 -11.41 0.65
CA GLU A 49 23.86 -12.57 1.42
C GLU A 49 23.60 -12.26 2.88
N CYS A 50 24.38 -11.35 3.47
CA CYS A 50 24.11 -10.89 4.82
C CYS A 50 22.79 -10.11 4.91
N LEU A 51 22.52 -9.25 3.92
CA LEU A 51 21.25 -8.53 3.83
C LEU A 51 20.07 -9.49 3.64
N ASN A 52 20.19 -10.47 2.74
CA ASN A 52 19.17 -11.51 2.57
C ASN A 52 18.91 -12.27 3.88
N GLY A 53 19.97 -12.62 4.60
CA GLY A 53 19.87 -13.34 5.87
C GLY A 53 19.12 -12.52 6.92
N LEU A 54 19.41 -11.22 7.03
CA LEU A 54 18.66 -10.32 7.92
C LEU A 54 17.19 -10.24 7.54
N ILE A 55 16.88 -10.01 6.26
CA ILE A 55 15.49 -9.95 5.78
C ILE A 55 14.76 -11.25 6.12
N ARG A 56 15.38 -12.42 5.91
CA ARG A 56 14.78 -13.73 6.19
C ARG A 56 14.58 -13.97 7.69
N LEU A 57 15.56 -13.62 8.52
CA LEU A 57 15.46 -13.77 9.98
C LEU A 57 14.25 -13.02 10.54
N PHE A 58 14.00 -11.80 10.04
CA PHE A 58 12.87 -11.01 10.48
C PHE A 58 11.58 -11.39 9.76
N ARG A 59 11.64 -12.00 8.56
CA ARG A 59 10.45 -12.42 7.81
C ARG A 59 9.60 -13.45 8.55
N LEU A 60 10.22 -14.40 9.27
CA LEU A 60 9.45 -15.41 10.04
C LEU A 60 8.65 -14.80 11.18
N ASN A 61 9.11 -13.68 11.73
CA ASN A 61 8.43 -12.94 12.80
C ASN A 61 7.68 -11.72 12.26
N ALA A 62 7.76 -11.46 10.95
CA ALA A 62 6.99 -10.41 10.34
C ALA A 62 5.55 -10.89 10.33
N GLU A 63 4.67 -10.11 10.94
CA GLU A 63 3.25 -10.32 10.79
C GLU A 63 2.92 -10.18 9.30
N ASP A 64 2.08 -11.08 8.79
CA ASP A 64 1.52 -10.91 7.46
C ASP A 64 0.80 -9.56 7.42
N ASP A 65 1.06 -8.79 6.38
CA ASP A 65 0.37 -7.52 6.15
C ASP A 65 -1.12 -7.80 5.93
N ILE A 66 -1.93 -7.65 6.99
CA ILE A 66 -3.38 -7.89 6.95
C ILE A 66 -4.03 -6.68 6.26
N ARG A 67 -4.07 -6.73 4.93
CA ARG A 67 -4.67 -5.68 4.09
C ARG A 67 -6.19 -5.61 4.18
N ALA A 68 -6.83 -6.70 4.60
CA ALA A 68 -8.28 -6.80 4.75
C ALA A 68 -8.59 -7.05 6.23
N LEU A 69 -8.63 -5.98 7.02
CA LEU A 69 -9.12 -6.09 8.38
C LEU A 69 -10.65 -6.28 8.33
N PRO A 70 -11.19 -7.35 8.92
CA PRO A 70 -12.64 -7.51 8.94
C PRO A 70 -13.25 -6.34 9.73
N PRO A 71 -14.40 -5.80 9.31
CA PRO A 71 -14.98 -4.60 9.92
C PRO A 71 -15.33 -4.80 11.41
N ASN A 72 -15.72 -6.02 11.80
CA ASN A 72 -16.14 -6.35 13.17
C ASN A 72 -15.02 -6.34 14.23
N PRO A 73 -13.85 -6.96 14.03
CA PRO A 73 -12.76 -6.93 15.02
C PRO A 73 -12.23 -5.53 15.29
N LEU A 74 -12.20 -4.63 14.29
CA LEU A 74 -11.81 -3.22 14.50
C LEU A 74 -12.79 -2.49 15.43
N ALA A 75 -14.09 -2.61 15.16
CA ALA A 75 -15.13 -2.01 15.98
C ALA A 75 -15.15 -2.58 17.42
N ASN A 76 -14.77 -3.85 17.59
CA ASN A 76 -14.69 -4.49 18.90
C ASN A 76 -13.38 -4.17 19.64
N ALA A 77 -12.26 -4.04 18.92
CA ALA A 77 -10.97 -3.65 19.49
C ALA A 77 -11.01 -2.22 20.05
N GLN A 78 -11.67 -1.29 19.35
CA GLN A 78 -11.84 0.08 19.83
C GLN A 78 -12.63 0.20 21.14
N LYS A 79 -13.50 -0.77 21.46
CA LYS A 79 -14.30 -0.76 22.69
C LYS A 79 -13.54 -1.19 23.95
N ARG A 80 -12.34 -1.77 23.81
CA ARG A 80 -11.60 -2.40 24.92
C ARG A 80 -10.09 -2.09 24.88
N LEU A 81 -9.72 -0.90 24.44
CA LEU A 81 -8.32 -0.48 24.53
C LEU A 81 -7.95 -0.25 26.01
N PRO A 82 -6.84 -0.81 26.51
CA PRO A 82 -6.31 -0.46 27.83
C PRO A 82 -6.07 1.05 27.97
N ASP A 83 -6.31 1.60 29.16
CA ASP A 83 -6.26 3.05 29.43
C ASP A 83 -4.95 3.71 28.97
N HIS A 84 -3.81 3.06 29.22
CA HIS A 84 -2.50 3.59 28.80
C HIS A 84 -2.36 3.73 27.27
N LEU A 85 -3.02 2.88 26.47
CA LEU A 85 -3.04 3.03 25.02
C LEU A 85 -4.00 4.15 24.58
N ILE A 86 -5.11 4.34 25.29
CA ILE A 86 -6.04 5.44 25.04
C ILE A 86 -5.34 6.77 25.26
N ASP A 87 -4.54 6.90 26.34
CA ASP A 87 -3.77 8.12 26.61
C ASP A 87 -2.73 8.41 25.52
N ILE A 88 -2.01 7.37 25.08
CA ILE A 88 -1.06 7.48 23.96
C ILE A 88 -1.80 7.92 22.68
N LEU A 89 -2.92 7.28 22.34
CA LEU A 89 -3.73 7.62 21.18
C LEU A 89 -4.31 9.04 21.29
N GLY A 90 -4.72 9.46 22.49
CA GLY A 90 -5.20 10.81 22.78
C GLY A 90 -4.11 11.84 22.54
N SER A 91 -2.88 11.57 23.01
CA SER A 91 -1.72 12.45 22.83
C SER A 91 -1.26 12.56 21.36
N TYR A 92 -1.29 11.44 20.62
CA TYR A 92 -0.95 11.41 19.20
C TYR A 92 -2.05 12.05 18.33
N GLY A 93 -3.30 11.89 18.74
CA GLY A 93 -4.51 12.24 18.01
C GLY A 93 -5.16 11.01 17.39
N MET A 94 -6.25 10.52 18.00
CA MET A 94 -6.95 9.31 17.58
C MET A 94 -7.31 9.30 16.08
N PHE A 95 -7.74 10.45 15.55
CA PHE A 95 -8.11 10.63 14.14
C PHE A 95 -6.94 10.54 13.15
N ARG A 96 -5.71 10.62 13.63
CA ARG A 96 -4.48 10.50 12.83
C ARG A 96 -3.97 9.06 12.75
N THR A 97 -4.61 8.13 13.46
CA THR A 97 -4.22 6.72 13.40
C THR A 97 -4.73 6.08 12.12
N GLU A 98 -3.93 5.19 11.57
CA GLU A 98 -4.28 4.44 10.37
C GLU A 98 -5.57 3.64 10.52
N THR A 99 -5.74 2.98 11.67
CA THR A 99 -6.97 2.27 12.03
C THR A 99 -8.22 3.15 11.91
N PHE A 100 -8.14 4.37 12.43
CA PHE A 100 -9.24 5.31 12.38
C PHE A 100 -9.48 5.82 10.96
N MET A 101 -8.42 6.26 10.27
CA MET A 101 -8.47 6.70 8.88
C MET A 101 -9.09 5.63 7.97
N MET A 102 -8.67 4.37 8.11
CA MET A 102 -9.20 3.25 7.36
C MET A 102 -10.68 3.02 7.68
N SER A 103 -11.06 3.00 8.97
CA SER A 103 -12.46 2.82 9.38
C SER A 103 -13.37 3.92 8.82
N THR A 104 -12.94 5.17 8.87
CA THR A 104 -13.69 6.28 8.24
C THR A 104 -13.73 6.15 6.72
N THR A 105 -12.66 5.68 6.08
CA THR A 105 -12.60 5.48 4.62
C THR A 105 -13.52 4.39 4.15
N THR A 106 -13.59 3.28 4.88
CA THR A 106 -14.58 2.23 4.61
C THR A 106 -16.01 2.75 4.75
N ARG A 107 -16.32 3.50 5.82
CA ARG A 107 -17.65 4.06 6.04
C ARG A 107 -18.04 5.05 4.94
N ASP A 108 -17.16 5.99 4.63
CA ASP A 108 -17.42 7.04 3.63
C ASP A 108 -17.53 6.42 2.22
N PHE A 109 -16.73 5.39 1.93
CA PHE A 109 -16.85 4.60 0.71
C PHE A 109 -18.19 3.89 0.59
N GLN A 110 -18.62 3.17 1.64
CA GLN A 110 -19.92 2.52 1.67
C GLN A 110 -21.06 3.54 1.49
N GLY A 111 -20.95 4.71 2.12
CA GLY A 111 -21.88 5.81 1.93
C GLY A 111 -21.95 6.27 0.47
N ALA A 112 -20.80 6.46 -0.18
CA ALA A 112 -20.71 6.85 -1.59
C ALA A 112 -21.27 5.77 -2.54
N LEU A 113 -21.04 4.49 -2.22
CA LEU A 113 -21.58 3.36 -2.98
C LEU A 113 -23.11 3.29 -2.89
N MET A 114 -23.68 3.53 -1.70
CA MET A 114 -25.13 3.60 -1.52
C MET A 114 -25.74 4.83 -2.17
N GLN A 115 -25.01 5.94 -2.20
CA GLN A 115 -25.44 7.18 -2.83
C GLN A 115 -25.50 7.02 -4.35
N VAL A 116 -24.45 6.48 -4.98
CA VAL A 116 -24.41 6.28 -6.44
C VAL A 116 -25.45 5.27 -6.92
N LEU A 117 -25.81 4.29 -6.09
CA LEU A 117 -26.92 3.37 -6.38
C LEU A 117 -28.27 4.10 -6.46
N ARG A 118 -28.45 5.20 -5.71
CA ARG A 118 -29.70 5.97 -5.68
C ARG A 118 -29.75 7.05 -6.76
N ASP A 119 -28.67 7.81 -6.92
CA ASP A 119 -28.65 8.98 -7.81
C ASP A 119 -27.99 8.72 -9.18
N GLN A 120 -27.31 7.58 -9.34
CA GLN A 120 -26.54 7.20 -10.53
C GLN A 120 -25.50 8.26 -10.96
N ASP A 121 -25.06 9.14 -10.04
CA ASP A 121 -24.07 10.18 -10.32
C ASP A 121 -22.64 9.64 -10.23
N LEU A 122 -22.18 9.05 -11.33
CA LEU A 122 -20.83 8.50 -11.48
C LEU A 122 -19.73 9.56 -11.35
N TYR A 123 -20.02 10.84 -11.66
CA TYR A 123 -19.03 11.90 -11.53
C TYR A 123 -18.77 12.18 -10.05
N ARG A 124 -19.82 12.39 -9.26
CA ARG A 124 -19.72 12.61 -7.81
C ARG A 124 -19.10 11.41 -7.11
N PHE A 125 -19.48 10.20 -7.52
CA PHE A 125 -18.86 8.97 -7.02
C PHE A 125 -17.36 8.97 -7.32
N GLY A 126 -16.96 9.26 -8.57
CA GLY A 126 -15.56 9.35 -8.96
C GLY A 126 -14.74 10.37 -8.17
N VAL A 127 -15.28 11.58 -7.92
CA VAL A 127 -14.60 12.59 -7.08
C VAL A 127 -14.36 12.05 -5.68
N THR A 128 -15.37 11.42 -5.09
CA THR A 128 -15.27 10.82 -3.75
C THR A 128 -14.22 9.70 -3.74
N LEU A 129 -14.19 8.84 -4.76
CA LEU A 129 -13.19 7.78 -4.86
C LEU A 129 -11.77 8.33 -4.96
N ALA A 130 -11.54 9.40 -5.73
CA ALA A 130 -10.23 10.03 -5.84
C ALA A 130 -9.74 10.55 -4.47
N GLU A 131 -10.62 11.17 -3.70
CA GLU A 131 -10.32 11.60 -2.32
C GLU A 131 -10.00 10.40 -1.42
N LEU A 132 -10.83 9.37 -1.43
CA LEU A 132 -10.66 8.19 -0.56
C LEU A 132 -9.38 7.41 -0.88
N ILE A 133 -9.03 7.24 -2.15
CA ILE A 133 -7.80 6.55 -2.59
C ILE A 133 -6.54 7.30 -2.12
N THR A 134 -6.59 8.63 -2.04
CA THR A 134 -5.45 9.42 -1.57
C THR A 134 -5.35 9.48 -0.04
N ARG A 135 -6.42 9.12 0.67
CA ARG A 135 -6.50 9.19 2.14
C ARG A 135 -5.85 8.00 2.84
N THR A 136 -5.80 6.81 2.22
CA THR A 136 -5.23 5.61 2.82
C THR A 136 -4.33 4.86 1.84
N GLU A 137 -3.22 4.30 2.32
CA GLU A 137 -2.32 3.48 1.49
C GLU A 137 -2.99 2.17 1.05
N PHE A 138 -3.86 1.63 1.89
CA PHE A 138 -4.56 0.39 1.60
C PHE A 138 -5.76 0.62 0.70
N SER A 139 -5.87 -0.21 -0.34
CA SER A 139 -7.02 -0.26 -1.23
C SER A 139 -8.28 -0.62 -0.43
N ILE A 140 -9.34 0.15 -0.66
CA ILE A 140 -10.70 -0.22 -0.26
C ILE A 140 -10.95 -1.65 -0.74
N ALA A 141 -11.43 -2.51 0.17
CA ALA A 141 -11.71 -3.90 -0.15
C ALA A 141 -12.62 -3.99 -1.38
N ASP A 142 -12.29 -4.90 -2.31
CA ASP A 142 -13.07 -5.10 -3.53
C ASP A 142 -14.45 -5.62 -3.12
N GLY A 143 -15.43 -4.71 -3.12
CA GLY A 143 -16.81 -5.00 -2.79
C GLY A 143 -17.61 -5.27 -4.05
N SER A 144 -18.45 -6.30 -4.02
CA SER A 144 -19.56 -6.48 -4.95
C SER A 144 -20.86 -6.03 -4.31
N PHE A 145 -21.79 -5.59 -5.14
CA PHE A 145 -23.18 -5.49 -4.70
C PHE A 145 -23.74 -6.90 -4.54
N ALA A 146 -24.35 -7.15 -3.39
CA ALA A 146 -24.99 -8.42 -3.09
C ALA A 146 -26.32 -8.11 -2.39
N ALA A 147 -27.40 -8.75 -2.83
CA ALA A 147 -28.69 -8.67 -2.19
C ALA A 147 -29.11 -10.07 -1.75
N GLU A 148 -29.70 -10.18 -0.56
CA GLU A 148 -30.31 -11.44 -0.13
C GLU A 148 -31.67 -11.58 -0.80
N ASP A 149 -31.89 -12.69 -1.51
CA ASP A 149 -33.19 -13.01 -2.08
C ASP A 149 -34.20 -13.21 -0.93
N PRO A 150 -35.24 -12.36 -0.83
CA PRO A 150 -36.19 -12.41 0.28
C PRO A 150 -37.00 -13.71 0.35
N ARG A 151 -37.03 -14.51 -0.71
CA ARG A 151 -37.75 -15.79 -0.75
C ARG A 151 -36.88 -16.99 -0.44
N THR A 152 -35.59 -16.94 -0.78
CA THR A 152 -34.68 -18.10 -0.64
C THR A 152 -33.61 -17.92 0.43
N GLY A 153 -33.40 -16.70 0.94
CA GLY A 153 -32.35 -16.36 1.90
C GLY A 153 -30.94 -16.53 1.32
N LYS A 154 -30.82 -16.70 0.00
CA LYS A 154 -29.53 -16.85 -0.68
C LYS A 154 -29.05 -15.49 -1.14
N VAL A 155 -27.75 -15.27 -1.01
CA VAL A 155 -27.09 -14.09 -1.57
C VAL A 155 -27.07 -14.23 -3.09
N ASP A 156 -27.69 -13.26 -3.77
CA ASP A 156 -27.66 -13.14 -5.22
C ASP A 156 -26.53 -12.18 -5.64
N ASP A 157 -25.45 -12.76 -6.15
CA ASP A 157 -24.30 -12.04 -6.69
C ASP A 157 -24.61 -11.38 -8.06
N ASN A 158 -25.79 -11.63 -8.64
CA ASN A 158 -26.26 -11.04 -9.90
C ASN A 158 -27.33 -9.97 -9.72
N PHE A 159 -27.42 -9.37 -8.53
CA PHE A 159 -28.32 -8.25 -8.29
C PHE A 159 -28.10 -7.12 -9.31
N ASP A 160 -29.12 -6.83 -10.11
CA ASP A 160 -29.07 -5.75 -11.10
C ASP A 160 -29.25 -4.41 -10.39
N THR A 161 -28.14 -3.68 -10.26
CA THR A 161 -28.09 -2.34 -9.65
C THR A 161 -28.48 -1.23 -10.62
N GLY A 162 -28.65 -1.53 -11.91
CA GLY A 162 -28.78 -0.52 -12.96
C GLY A 162 -27.51 0.32 -13.18
N LEU A 163 -26.40 -0.02 -12.52
CA LEU A 163 -25.10 0.63 -12.69
C LEU A 163 -24.31 -0.08 -13.79
N PRO A 164 -23.42 0.64 -14.51
CA PRO A 164 -22.58 0.04 -15.55
C PRO A 164 -21.41 -0.80 -15.01
N PHE A 165 -21.39 -1.10 -13.71
CA PHE A 165 -20.37 -1.89 -13.03
C PHE A 165 -21.00 -2.72 -11.91
N LYS A 166 -20.44 -3.90 -11.66
CA LYS A 166 -20.83 -4.78 -10.55
C LYS A 166 -19.88 -4.71 -9.37
N THR A 167 -18.62 -4.41 -9.64
CA THR A 167 -17.56 -4.33 -8.64
C THR A 167 -16.98 -2.93 -8.58
N TYR A 168 -16.44 -2.58 -7.41
CA TYR A 168 -15.67 -1.35 -7.24
C TYR A 168 -14.52 -1.25 -8.25
N ARG A 169 -13.81 -2.35 -8.50
CA ARG A 169 -12.70 -2.39 -9.46
C ARG A 169 -13.15 -2.00 -10.88
N GLU A 170 -14.33 -2.41 -11.31
CA GLU A 170 -14.92 -2.02 -12.60
C GLU A 170 -15.36 -0.55 -12.64
N ALA A 171 -15.77 0.01 -11.50
CA ALA A 171 -16.21 1.41 -11.41
C ALA A 171 -15.07 2.41 -11.63
N LEU A 172 -13.86 2.06 -11.20
CA LEU A 172 -12.68 2.92 -11.25
C LEU A 172 -12.34 3.45 -12.64
N PRO A 173 -12.18 2.62 -13.69
CA PRO A 173 -11.88 3.11 -15.03
C PRO A 173 -13.00 4.01 -15.59
N LEU A 174 -14.26 3.70 -15.29
CA LEU A 174 -15.41 4.51 -15.70
C LEU A 174 -15.37 5.89 -15.04
N CYS A 175 -15.16 5.93 -13.73
CA CYS A 175 -15.03 7.17 -12.96
C CYS A 175 -13.84 8.00 -13.45
N ALA A 176 -12.68 7.37 -13.63
CA ALA A 176 -11.48 8.04 -14.14
C ALA A 176 -11.71 8.67 -15.53
N GLN A 177 -12.42 7.97 -16.42
CA GLN A 177 -12.76 8.50 -17.75
C GLN A 177 -13.69 9.71 -17.65
N ILE A 178 -14.71 9.64 -16.79
CA ILE A 178 -15.67 10.74 -16.59
C ILE A 178 -14.95 11.96 -15.99
N LEU A 179 -14.11 11.76 -14.99
CA LEU A 179 -13.32 12.82 -14.37
C LEU A 179 -12.36 13.48 -15.37
N ARG A 180 -11.66 12.69 -16.20
CA ARG A 180 -10.77 13.21 -17.27
C ARG A 180 -11.51 14.11 -18.25
N ARG A 181 -12.71 13.68 -18.70
CA ARG A 181 -13.54 14.46 -19.63
C ARG A 181 -13.96 15.81 -19.03
N LYS A 182 -14.17 15.87 -17.71
CA LYS A 182 -14.65 17.08 -17.02
C LYS A 182 -13.53 17.98 -16.49
N ALA A 183 -12.40 17.43 -16.08
CA ALA A 183 -11.27 18.19 -15.52
C ALA A 183 -10.33 18.78 -16.58
N GLY A 184 -10.27 18.18 -17.78
CA GLY A 184 -9.28 18.53 -18.79
C GLY A 184 -7.88 18.00 -18.42
N SER A 185 -7.30 17.17 -19.29
CA SER A 185 -5.91 16.66 -19.26
C SER A 185 -5.34 16.18 -17.90
N GLY A 186 -6.15 15.70 -16.97
CA GLY A 186 -5.70 15.12 -15.70
C GLY A 186 -5.50 13.61 -15.77
N ASP A 187 -4.29 13.09 -15.55
CA ASP A 187 -3.97 11.65 -15.58
C ASP A 187 -4.43 10.93 -14.29
N ILE A 188 -5.72 10.61 -14.20
CA ILE A 188 -6.24 9.68 -13.16
C ILE A 188 -6.01 8.26 -13.63
N VAL A 189 -5.17 7.48 -12.97
CA VAL A 189 -4.81 6.12 -13.38
C VAL A 189 -6.00 5.17 -13.21
N SER A 190 -6.41 4.51 -14.29
CA SER A 190 -7.69 3.79 -14.40
C SER A 190 -7.60 2.27 -14.26
N ASP A 191 -6.41 1.66 -14.31
CA ASP A 191 -6.29 0.22 -14.45
C ASP A 191 -5.21 -0.37 -13.54
N TYR A 192 -5.58 -1.17 -12.53
CA TYR A 192 -4.66 -1.83 -11.59
C TYR A 192 -3.87 -2.96 -12.28
N GLY A 193 -2.83 -2.62 -13.07
CA GLY A 193 -2.04 -3.61 -13.79
C GLY A 193 -0.77 -3.08 -14.46
N ARG A 194 -0.26 -3.82 -15.46
CA ARG A 194 0.94 -3.46 -16.26
C ARG A 194 0.83 -2.08 -16.93
N GLU A 195 -0.38 -1.59 -17.14
CA GLU A 195 -0.60 -0.24 -17.67
C GLU A 195 -0.23 0.86 -16.68
N VAL A 196 -0.46 0.67 -15.36
CA VAL A 196 0.02 1.62 -14.34
C VAL A 196 1.53 1.76 -14.41
N ALA A 197 2.29 0.68 -14.64
CA ALA A 197 3.74 0.78 -14.76
C ALA A 197 4.16 1.69 -15.94
N LYS A 198 3.47 1.59 -17.07
CA LYS A 198 3.71 2.43 -18.25
C LYS A 198 3.29 3.88 -18.01
N ILE A 199 2.14 4.10 -17.37
CA ILE A 199 1.65 5.43 -17.02
C ILE A 199 2.57 6.07 -15.99
N ALA A 200 2.99 5.33 -14.97
CA ALA A 200 3.94 5.77 -13.96
C ALA A 200 5.31 6.09 -14.58
N GLN A 201 5.76 5.29 -15.54
CA GLN A 201 6.97 5.57 -16.29
C GLN A 201 6.85 6.90 -17.05
N LYS A 202 5.82 7.04 -17.90
CA LYS A 202 5.59 8.24 -18.71
C LYS A 202 5.39 9.48 -17.84
N GLY A 203 4.56 9.36 -16.80
CA GLY A 203 4.36 10.42 -15.82
C GLY A 203 5.64 10.80 -15.10
N SER A 204 6.52 9.83 -14.80
CA SER A 204 7.80 10.09 -14.12
C SER A 204 8.82 10.79 -15.02
N GLU A 205 8.65 10.72 -16.35
CA GLU A 205 9.43 11.52 -17.31
C GLU A 205 8.96 12.98 -17.28
N CYS A 206 7.65 13.22 -17.13
CA CYS A 206 7.08 14.56 -17.02
C CYS A 206 7.27 15.19 -15.62
N ASN A 207 7.16 14.40 -14.56
CA ASN A 207 7.31 14.83 -13.16
C ASN A 207 8.13 13.81 -12.36
N PRO A 208 9.47 13.90 -12.40
CA PRO A 208 10.36 12.91 -11.78
C PRO A 208 10.35 12.92 -10.25
N HIS A 209 9.82 13.98 -9.63
CA HIS A 209 9.80 14.16 -8.17
C HIS A 209 8.46 13.82 -7.53
N LEU A 210 7.50 13.27 -8.29
CA LEU A 210 6.21 12.86 -7.75
C LEU A 210 6.32 11.46 -7.13
N VAL A 211 6.20 11.39 -5.79
CA VAL A 211 6.34 10.17 -4.99
C VAL A 211 5.42 9.05 -5.49
N TYR A 212 4.15 9.34 -5.76
CA TYR A 212 3.16 8.33 -6.18
C TYR A 212 3.53 7.61 -7.48
N LEU A 213 4.16 8.31 -8.44
CA LEU A 213 4.60 7.68 -9.68
C LEU A 213 5.81 6.77 -9.43
N GLN A 214 6.71 7.16 -8.53
CA GLN A 214 7.82 6.31 -8.13
C GLN A 214 7.34 5.07 -7.35
N TYR A 215 6.33 5.23 -6.50
CA TYR A 215 5.70 4.13 -5.76
C TYR A 215 4.99 3.14 -6.70
N ALA A 216 4.16 3.65 -7.62
CA ALA A 216 3.49 2.83 -8.63
C ALA A 216 4.51 2.06 -9.49
N ARG A 217 5.62 2.71 -9.85
CA ARG A 217 6.74 2.08 -10.58
C ARG A 217 7.51 1.07 -9.73
N SER A 218 7.64 1.27 -8.41
CA SER A 218 8.28 0.29 -7.52
C SER A 218 7.48 -0.99 -7.37
N MET A 219 6.15 -0.90 -7.42
CA MET A 219 5.26 -2.04 -7.25
C MET A 219 5.12 -2.90 -8.50
N LEU A 220 5.31 -2.32 -9.69
CA LEU A 220 4.87 -2.96 -10.95
C LEU A 220 5.98 -3.13 -12.01
N ALA A 221 7.18 -2.60 -11.77
CA ALA A 221 8.32 -2.80 -12.65
C ALA A 221 9.14 -4.03 -12.26
N ASP A 222 10.04 -4.46 -13.15
CA ASP A 222 11.04 -5.50 -12.83
C ASP A 222 11.85 -5.10 -11.59
N LEU A 223 12.25 -6.09 -10.78
CA LEU A 223 12.86 -5.89 -9.46
C LEU A 223 13.94 -4.80 -9.43
N ALA A 224 14.85 -4.77 -10.40
CA ALA A 224 15.92 -3.78 -10.48
C ALA A 224 15.43 -2.35 -10.81
N VAL A 225 14.36 -2.23 -11.60
CA VAL A 225 13.71 -0.93 -11.87
C VAL A 225 12.88 -0.52 -10.66
N GLY A 226 12.18 -1.48 -10.03
CA GLY A 226 11.34 -1.21 -8.87
C GLY A 226 12.16 -0.72 -7.67
N LEU A 227 13.30 -1.34 -7.38
CA LEU A 227 14.22 -0.90 -6.32
C LEU A 227 14.78 0.51 -6.58
N ARG A 228 15.12 0.82 -7.84
CA ARG A 228 15.60 2.17 -8.21
C ARG A 228 14.49 3.21 -8.07
N ALA A 229 13.26 2.86 -8.46
CA ALA A 229 12.10 3.72 -8.28
C ALA A 229 11.80 3.94 -6.80
N ALA A 230 11.82 2.90 -5.96
CA ALA A 230 11.66 3.01 -4.51
C ALA A 230 12.71 3.94 -3.90
N LYS A 231 14.00 3.73 -4.22
CA LYS A 231 15.09 4.61 -3.79
C LYS A 231 14.85 6.06 -4.22
N LYS A 232 14.39 6.29 -5.44
CA LYS A 232 14.11 7.64 -5.96
C LYS A 232 12.89 8.26 -5.27
N GLY A 233 11.83 7.49 -5.02
CA GLY A 233 10.64 7.90 -4.28
C GLY A 233 10.97 8.36 -2.86
N LEU A 234 11.82 7.63 -2.15
CA LEU A 234 12.32 8.01 -0.82
C LEU A 234 13.11 9.33 -0.80
N MET A 235 13.63 9.77 -1.95
CA MET A 235 14.37 11.01 -2.10
C MET A 235 13.50 12.17 -2.62
N CYS A 236 12.23 11.92 -2.94
CA CYS A 236 11.32 12.94 -3.43
C CYS A 236 10.85 13.83 -2.28
N LYS A 237 10.90 15.15 -2.46
CA LYS A 237 10.47 16.13 -1.45
C LYS A 237 9.01 16.54 -1.59
N THR A 238 8.37 16.16 -2.70
CA THR A 238 7.03 16.60 -3.07
C THR A 238 6.07 15.42 -2.95
N THR A 239 5.20 15.46 -1.94
CA THR A 239 4.15 14.46 -1.69
C THR A 239 2.79 14.85 -2.29
N TRP A 240 2.69 16.02 -2.94
CA TRP A 240 1.42 16.63 -3.30
C TRP A 240 0.47 15.74 -4.13
N SER A 241 -0.80 15.85 -3.73
CA SER A 241 -2.03 15.24 -4.22
C SER A 241 -2.14 15.09 -5.74
N VAL A 242 -2.47 13.88 -6.18
CA VAL A 242 -3.04 13.63 -7.52
C VAL A 242 -4.40 14.33 -7.58
N LEU A 243 -4.41 15.52 -8.20
CA LEU A 243 -5.57 16.34 -8.60
C LEU A 243 -6.66 16.61 -7.54
N VAL A 244 -6.54 17.78 -6.93
CA VAL A 244 -7.63 18.61 -6.43
C VAL A 244 -8.47 19.09 -7.64
N VAL A 245 -9.72 18.65 -7.75
CA VAL A 245 -10.75 19.44 -8.43
C VAL A 245 -11.19 20.50 -7.43
N SER A 246 -10.70 21.73 -7.58
CA SER A 246 -11.17 22.87 -6.78
C SER A 246 -12.27 23.58 -7.58
N PRO A 247 -13.54 23.60 -7.14
CA PRO A 247 -14.47 24.67 -7.52
C PRO A 247 -14.01 25.99 -6.86
N PRO A 248 -14.38 27.16 -7.41
CA PRO A 248 -13.61 28.38 -7.23
C PRO A 248 -13.66 28.87 -5.78
N LEU A 249 -12.51 29.40 -5.32
CA LEU A 249 -12.24 29.97 -4.00
C LEU A 249 -11.87 28.90 -2.95
N TYR A 250 -10.58 28.68 -2.73
CA TYR A 250 -9.80 29.42 -1.73
C TYR A 250 -8.31 29.03 -1.86
N THR A 251 -7.48 30.07 -1.79
CA THR A 251 -6.03 30.05 -1.66
C THR A 251 -5.60 29.33 -0.37
N LEU A 252 -4.47 28.61 -0.42
CA LEU A 252 -3.35 28.53 0.55
C LEU A 252 -2.51 27.27 0.23
N LEU A 253 -1.29 27.39 -0.31
CA LEU A 253 -0.01 27.42 0.44
C LEU A 253 0.07 26.36 1.56
N PHE A 254 0.64 25.18 1.25
CA PHE A 254 1.91 24.60 1.77
C PHE A 254 2.04 23.12 1.45
#